data_AF-A0A1W9Q8A2-F1
#
_entry.id   AF-A0A1W9Q8A2-F1
#
_cell.length_a   1.000
_cell.length_b   1.000
_cell.length_c   1.000
_cell.angle_alpha   90.00
_cell.angle_beta   90.00
_cell.angle_gamma   90.00
#
_symmetry.space_group_name_H-M   'P 1'
#
loop_
_entity.id
_entity.type
_entity.pdbx_description
1 polymer ?
#
loop_
_entity_poly.entity_id
_entity_poly.type
_entity_poly.pdbx_seq_one_letter_code
_entity_poly.pdbx_strand_id
1 'polypeptide(L)'
;MTIDTRGVPECTRCGACCFSDAPDYLAVLGVDSERMGRDAERWTESHNGRLYMRLQDGHCGALQITGDGRYLCSIYEKRPDVCRWLERGSGHCRGELKTKSDRARAALVQLRSRETKPQG
;
A
#
# COMPACT_ATOMS: atom_id res chain seq x y z
N MET A 1 11.58 -19.99 -14.45
CA MET A 1 10.55 -19.12 -15.04
C MET A 1 10.92 -17.70 -14.67
N THR A 2 11.56 -16.94 -15.57
CA THR A 2 12.00 -15.57 -15.29
C THR A 2 10.82 -14.62 -15.45
N ILE A 3 10.46 -13.90 -14.39
CA ILE A 3 9.43 -12.87 -14.45
C ILE A 3 9.97 -11.72 -15.29
N ASP A 4 9.42 -11.55 -16.50
CA ASP A 4 9.73 -10.39 -17.33
C ASP A 4 9.09 -9.14 -16.71
N THR A 5 9.95 -8.25 -16.20
CA THR A 5 9.58 -7.00 -15.56
C THR A 5 9.74 -5.79 -16.48
N ARG A 6 10.08 -5.99 -17.77
CA ARG A 6 10.17 -4.91 -18.75
C ARG A 6 8.79 -4.26 -18.90
N GLY A 7 8.67 -3.00 -18.49
CA GLY A 7 7.42 -2.23 -18.50
C GLY A 7 6.69 -2.17 -17.14
N VAL A 8 7.13 -2.93 -16.14
CA VAL A 8 6.61 -2.81 -14.76
C VAL A 8 7.43 -1.72 -14.05
N PRO A 9 6.80 -0.69 -13.47
CA PRO A 9 7.52 0.33 -12.71
C PRO A 9 8.15 -0.28 -11.44
N GLU A 10 9.16 0.41 -10.90
CA GLU A 10 9.64 0.12 -9.55
C GLU A 10 8.49 0.16 -8.54
N CYS A 11 8.52 -0.70 -7.51
CA CYS A 11 7.43 -0.75 -6.53
C CYS A 11 7.20 0.63 -5.88
N THR A 12 8.29 1.36 -5.64
CA THR A 12 8.26 2.72 -5.08
C THR A 12 7.82 3.81 -6.06
N ARG A 13 7.54 3.46 -7.32
CA ARG A 13 7.05 4.38 -8.37
C ARG A 13 5.58 4.21 -8.70
N CYS A 14 4.94 3.09 -8.34
CA CYS A 14 3.52 2.89 -8.62
C CYS A 14 2.63 2.91 -7.38
N GLY A 15 3.04 2.27 -6.28
CA GLY A 15 2.23 2.12 -5.07
C GLY A 15 0.90 1.37 -5.24
N ALA A 16 0.58 0.85 -6.43
CA ALA A 16 -0.78 0.41 -6.80
C ALA A 16 -1.38 -0.62 -5.83
N CYS A 17 -0.59 -1.57 -5.36
CA CYS A 17 -1.03 -2.60 -4.42
C CYS A 17 -1.41 -2.07 -3.03
N CYS A 18 -1.00 -0.85 -2.68
CA CYS A 18 -1.34 -0.21 -1.42
C CYS A 18 -2.71 0.46 -1.43
N PHE A 19 -3.41 0.52 -2.58
CA PHE A 19 -4.71 1.18 -2.71
C PHE A 19 -5.86 0.16 -2.69
N SER A 20 -6.92 0.48 -1.96
CA SER A 20 -8.18 -0.26 -1.93
C SER A 20 -9.21 0.54 -1.13
N ASP A 21 -10.49 0.25 -1.35
CA ASP A 21 -11.61 0.75 -0.52
C ASP A 21 -12.25 -0.37 0.31
N ALA A 22 -11.80 -1.61 0.12
CA ALA A 22 -12.33 -2.78 0.81
C ALA A 22 -11.64 -2.92 2.18
N PRO A 23 -12.39 -2.87 3.31
CA PRO A 23 -11.82 -2.92 4.65
C PRO A 23 -11.14 -4.26 4.99
N ASP A 24 -11.44 -5.32 4.24
CA ASP A 24 -10.88 -6.66 4.36
C ASP A 24 -9.77 -6.97 3.34
N TYR A 25 -9.21 -5.94 2.68
CA TYR A 25 -8.28 -6.09 1.57
C TYR A 25 -6.90 -6.69 1.96
N LEU A 26 -6.35 -6.30 3.11
CA LEU A 26 -5.00 -6.69 3.55
C LEU A 26 -5.10 -7.45 4.86
N ALA A 27 -5.34 -8.75 4.79
CA ALA A 27 -5.39 -9.61 5.96
C ALA A 27 -4.06 -9.60 6.73
N VAL A 28 -4.18 -9.61 8.06
CA VAL A 28 -3.06 -9.65 9.00
C VAL A 28 -3.24 -10.89 9.87
N LEU A 29 -2.30 -11.82 9.76
CA LEU A 29 -2.25 -13.04 10.56
C LEU A 29 -1.61 -12.77 11.92
N GLY A 30 -1.76 -13.67 12.88
CA GLY A 30 -1.10 -13.54 14.19
C GLY A 30 0.42 -13.36 14.08
N VAL A 31 1.06 -14.10 13.17
CA VAL A 31 2.51 -13.98 12.89
C VAL A 31 2.89 -12.62 12.29
N ASP A 32 1.96 -11.95 11.60
CA ASP A 32 2.17 -10.60 11.08
C ASP A 32 2.07 -9.58 12.20
N SER A 33 1.07 -9.72 13.08
CA SER A 33 0.90 -8.88 14.27
C SER A 33 2.11 -8.96 15.20
N GLU A 34 2.64 -10.17 15.45
CA GLU A 34 3.86 -10.37 16.23
C GLU A 34 5.07 -9.67 15.59
N ARG A 35 5.20 -9.76 14.25
CA ARG A 35 6.26 -9.09 13.50
C ARG A 35 6.15 -7.57 13.55
N MET A 36 4.93 -7.02 13.54
CA MET A 36 4.70 -5.59 13.73
C MET A 36 5.05 -5.14 15.15
N GLY A 37 4.88 -6.03 16.13
CA GLY A 37 5.14 -5.80 17.54
C GLY A 37 4.19 -4.76 18.12
N ARG A 38 4.70 -3.87 18.98
CA ARG A 38 3.90 -2.83 19.65
C ARG A 38 3.18 -1.88 18.70
N ASP A 39 3.61 -1.79 17.44
CA ASP A 39 2.99 -0.92 16.45
C ASP A 39 1.77 -1.56 15.77
N ALA A 40 1.46 -2.84 16.01
CA ALA A 40 0.40 -3.57 15.32
C ALA A 40 -0.96 -2.85 15.43
N GLU A 41 -1.34 -2.41 16.63
CA GLU A 41 -2.62 -1.72 16.88
C GLU A 41 -2.74 -0.39 16.13
N ARG A 42 -1.61 0.27 15.86
CA ARG A 42 -1.59 1.52 15.09
C ARG A 42 -1.97 1.28 13.63
N TRP A 43 -1.54 0.16 13.07
CA TRP A 43 -1.63 -0.12 11.63
C TRP A 43 -2.79 -1.02 11.25
N THR A 44 -3.48 -1.60 12.23
CA THR A 44 -4.49 -2.61 11.98
C THR A 44 -5.85 -2.22 12.53
N GLU A 45 -6.87 -2.91 12.03
CA GLU A 45 -8.24 -2.83 12.52
C GLU A 45 -8.90 -4.21 12.44
N SER A 46 -9.80 -4.48 13.38
CA SER A 46 -10.56 -5.72 13.41
C SER A 46 -11.86 -5.54 12.64
N HIS A 47 -12.14 -6.48 11.73
CA HIS A 47 -13.38 -6.53 10.96
C HIS A 47 -13.86 -7.98 10.91
N ASN A 48 -15.11 -8.23 11.36
CA ASN A 48 -15.72 -9.57 11.41
C ASN A 48 -14.83 -10.63 12.11
N GLY A 49 -14.20 -10.26 13.23
CA GLY A 49 -13.38 -11.17 14.04
C GLY A 49 -12.01 -11.51 13.42
N ARG A 50 -11.60 -10.80 12.36
CA ARG A 50 -10.29 -10.94 11.71
C ARG A 50 -9.56 -9.60 11.69
N LEU A 51 -8.25 -9.64 11.65
CA LEU A 51 -7.41 -8.44 11.65
C LEU A 51 -6.98 -8.09 10.22
N TYR A 52 -7.02 -6.80 9.88
CA TYR A 52 -6.61 -6.29 8.58
C TYR A 52 -5.77 -5.02 8.74
N MET A 53 -4.98 -4.67 7.73
CA MET A 53 -4.33 -3.35 7.70
C MET A 53 -5.40 -2.27 7.56
N ARG A 54 -5.31 -1.24 8.41
CA ARG A 54 -6.17 -0.08 8.33
C ARG A 54 -5.98 0.63 6.99
N LEU A 55 -7.09 0.94 6.34
CA LEU A 55 -7.10 1.81 5.16
C LEU A 55 -7.53 3.23 5.56
N GLN A 56 -6.82 4.22 5.03
CA GLN A 56 -7.09 5.63 5.21
C GLN A 56 -7.03 6.30 3.84
N ASP A 57 -8.02 7.13 3.52
CA ASP A 57 -8.09 7.89 2.27
C ASP A 57 -7.89 7.01 1.00
N GLY A 58 -8.45 5.80 1.02
CA GLY A 58 -8.40 4.84 -0.10
C GLY A 58 -7.07 4.09 -0.26
N HIS A 59 -6.17 4.15 0.74
CA HIS A 59 -4.91 3.42 0.74
C HIS A 59 -4.52 2.89 2.12
N CYS A 60 -3.57 1.96 2.17
CA CYS A 60 -3.01 1.45 3.41
C CYS A 60 -2.47 2.58 4.28
N GLY A 61 -2.79 2.59 5.58
CA GLY A 61 -2.36 3.64 6.52
C GLY A 61 -0.84 3.72 6.69
N ALA A 62 -0.09 2.65 6.38
CA ALA A 62 1.36 2.66 6.40
C ALA A 62 2.01 3.20 5.11
N LEU A 63 1.21 3.55 4.09
CA LEU A 63 1.71 4.17 2.87
C LEU A 63 2.08 5.63 3.15
N GLN A 64 3.22 6.04 2.63
CA GLN A 64 3.68 7.42 2.57
C GLN A 64 3.85 7.80 1.10
N ILE A 65 3.14 8.84 0.67
CA ILE A 65 3.29 9.42 -0.66
C ILE A 65 4.14 10.67 -0.49
N THR A 66 5.22 10.76 -1.24
CA THR A 66 6.14 11.90 -1.18
C THR A 66 5.86 12.88 -2.33
N GLY A 67 6.14 14.17 -2.14
CA GLY A 67 5.92 15.20 -3.16
C GLY A 67 6.68 14.96 -4.48
N ASP A 68 7.85 14.31 -4.41
CA ASP A 68 8.64 13.88 -5.58
C ASP A 68 8.03 12.66 -6.31
N GLY A 69 6.90 12.13 -5.84
CA GLY A 69 6.13 11.10 -6.52
C GLY A 69 6.55 9.66 -6.19
N ARG A 70 7.03 9.42 -4.96
CA ARG A 70 7.36 8.08 -4.48
C ARG A 70 6.30 7.56 -3.52
N TYR A 71 6.17 6.24 -3.49
CA TYR A 71 5.25 5.49 -2.65
C TYR A 71 6.07 4.58 -1.74
N LEU A 72 6.18 4.95 -0.46
CA LEU A 72 7.06 4.30 0.51
C LEU A 72 6.24 3.69 1.65
N CYS A 73 6.55 2.46 2.04
CA CYS A 73 5.90 1.83 3.19
C CYS A 73 6.71 2.16 4.45
N SER A 74 6.08 2.81 5.43
CA SER A 74 6.71 3.16 6.71
C SER A 74 7.05 1.93 7.58
N ILE A 75 6.47 0.77 7.28
CA ILE A 75 6.70 -0.49 7.98
C ILE A 75 7.30 -1.56 7.06
N TYR A 76 8.11 -1.19 6.06
CA TYR A 76 8.57 -2.11 5.00
C TYR A 76 9.13 -3.45 5.53
N GLU A 77 9.94 -3.41 6.61
CA GLU A 77 10.52 -4.61 7.24
C GLU A 77 9.56 -5.37 8.17
N LYS A 78 8.39 -4.81 8.48
CA LYS A 78 7.35 -5.40 9.32
C LYS A 78 6.06 -5.68 8.56
N ARG A 79 6.08 -5.56 7.23
CA ARG A 79 4.91 -5.81 6.37
C ARG A 79 4.28 -7.18 6.65
N PRO A 80 2.94 -7.28 6.59
CA PRO A 80 2.26 -8.56 6.68
C PRO A 80 2.59 -9.42 5.46
N ASP A 81 2.41 -10.73 5.59
CA ASP A 81 2.79 -11.70 4.57
C ASP A 81 2.08 -11.45 3.22
N VAL A 82 0.81 -11.02 3.22
CA VAL A 82 0.08 -10.63 2.00
C VAL A 82 0.81 -9.56 1.18
N CYS A 83 1.48 -8.61 1.84
CA CYS A 83 2.28 -7.57 1.19
C CYS A 83 3.66 -8.06 0.74
N ARG A 84 4.20 -9.10 1.39
CA ARG A 84 5.50 -9.69 1.09
C ARG A 84 5.44 -10.65 -0.09
N TRP A 85 4.36 -11.42 -0.18
CA TRP A 85 4.13 -12.37 -1.26
C TRP A 85 3.82 -11.71 -2.59
N LEU A 86 3.48 -10.42 -2.59
CA LEU A 86 3.31 -9.67 -3.83
C LEU A 86 4.66 -9.41 -4.51
N GLU A 87 5.05 -10.34 -5.36
CA GLU A 87 6.29 -10.26 -6.13
C GLU A 87 6.15 -9.26 -7.29
N ARG A 88 7.16 -8.41 -7.47
CA ARG A 88 7.19 -7.39 -8.53
C ARG A 88 7.15 -8.07 -9.91
N GLY A 89 6.23 -7.61 -10.74
CA GLY A 89 6.02 -8.14 -12.10
C GLY A 89 5.34 -9.50 -12.15
N SER A 90 4.93 -10.08 -11.03
CA SER A 90 4.03 -11.23 -11.03
C SER A 90 2.68 -10.91 -11.69
N GLY A 91 1.87 -11.94 -11.95
CA GLY A 91 0.49 -11.76 -12.41
C GLY A 91 -0.34 -10.87 -11.47
N HIS A 92 -0.18 -11.05 -10.16
CA HIS A 92 -0.82 -10.20 -9.14
C HIS A 92 -0.35 -8.75 -9.25
N CYS A 93 0.96 -8.49 -9.35
CA CYS A 93 1.48 -7.13 -9.53
C CYS A 93 0.91 -6.45 -10.78
N ARG A 94 0.84 -7.16 -11.92
CA ARG A 94 0.25 -6.63 -13.15
C ARG A 94 -1.26 -6.39 -13.01
N GLY A 95 -1.97 -7.24 -12.29
CA GLY A 95 -3.39 -7.07 -11.98
C GLY A 95 -3.64 -5.81 -11.15
N GLU A 96 -2.86 -5.60 -10.10
CA GLU A 96 -2.89 -4.40 -9.25
C GLU A 96 -2.60 -3.14 -10.07
N LEU A 97 -1.56 -3.16 -10.91
CA LEU A 97 -1.25 -2.06 -11.82
C LEU A 97 -2.42 -1.76 -12.77
N LYS A 98 -3.00 -2.78 -13.40
CA LYS A 98 -4.10 -2.61 -14.34
C LYS A 98 -5.35 -2.03 -13.69
N THR A 99 -5.61 -2.37 -12.43
CA THR A 99 -6.87 -2.04 -11.76
C THR A 99 -6.79 -0.81 -10.84
N LYS A 100 -5.59 -0.48 -10.32
CA LYS A 100 -5.45 0.50 -9.23
C LYS A 100 -4.45 1.62 -9.48
N SER A 101 -3.71 1.63 -10.59
CA SER A 101 -2.72 2.70 -10.86
C SER A 101 -3.32 4.10 -10.85
N ASP A 102 -4.57 4.26 -11.30
CA ASP A 102 -5.20 5.58 -11.36
C ASP A 102 -5.55 6.12 -9.97
N ARG A 103 -5.83 5.24 -9.00
CA ARG A 103 -6.02 5.62 -7.59
C ARG A 103 -4.73 6.18 -7.00
N ALA A 104 -3.62 5.51 -7.27
CA ALA A 104 -2.29 5.96 -6.83
C ALA A 104 -1.91 7.31 -7.43
N ARG A 105 -2.16 7.50 -8.73
CA ARG A 105 -1.93 8.77 -9.43
C ARG A 105 -2.80 9.89 -8.88
N ALA A 106 -4.09 9.63 -8.66
CA ALA A 106 -5.01 10.60 -8.11
C ALA A 106 -4.55 11.09 -6.72
N ALA A 107 -4.13 10.17 -5.85
CA ALA A 107 -3.62 10.52 -4.52
C ALA A 107 -2.36 11.43 -4.57
N LEU A 108 -1.43 11.16 -5.49
CA LEU A 108 -0.25 12.02 -5.69
C LEU A 108 -0.64 13.42 -6.19
N VAL A 109 -1.60 13.52 -7.12
CA VAL A 109 -2.11 14.81 -7.60
C VAL A 109 -2.73 15.60 -6.44
N GLN A 110 -3.56 14.95 -5.63
CA GLN A 110 -4.18 15.58 -4.46
C GLN A 110 -3.16 16.09 -3.43
N LEU A 111 -2.11 15.30 -3.14
CA LEU A 111 -1.03 15.71 -2.26
C LEU A 111 -0.37 17.00 -2.76
N ARG A 112 0.06 17.02 -4.04
CA ARG A 112 0.71 18.18 -4.64
C ARG A 112 -0.18 19.42 -4.65
N SER A 113 -1.47 19.26 -4.94
CA SER A 113 -2.43 20.36 -4.87
C SER A 113 -2.53 20.96 -3.46
N ARG A 114 -2.51 20.11 -2.41
CA ARG A 114 -2.53 20.58 -1.01
C ARG A 114 -1.25 21.32 -0.64
N GLU A 115 -0.09 20.85 -1.10
CA GLU A 115 1.21 21.50 -0.88
C GLU A 115 1.29 22.88 -1.56
N THR A 116 0.64 23.05 -2.71
CA THR A 116 0.63 24.34 -3.44
C THR A 116 -0.37 25.37 -2.93
N LYS A 117 -1.36 24.96 -2.12
CA LYS A 117 -2.37 25.88 -1.60
C LYS A 117 -1.81 26.60 -0.36
N PRO A 118 -1.72 27.94 -0.34
CA PRO A 118 -1.29 28.65 0.86
C PRO A 118 -2.24 28.34 2.01
N GLN A 119 -1.66 27.96 3.16
CA GLN A 119 -2.38 27.81 4.42
C GLN A 119 -2.77 29.23 4.86
N GLY A 120 -4.02 29.59 4.57
CA GLY A 120 -4.61 30.88 4.97
C GLY A 120 -4.86 30.95 6.45
#